data_AF-A0A9D7D3P6-F1
#
_entry.id   AF-A0A9D7D3P6-F1
#
_cell.length_a   1.000
_cell.length_b   1.000
_cell.length_c   1.000
_cell.angle_alpha   90.00
_cell.angle_beta   90.00
_cell.angle_gamma   90.00
#
_symmetry.space_group_name_H-M   'P 1'
#
loop_
_entity.id
_entity.type
_entity.pdbx_description
1 polymer ?
#
loop_
_entity_poly.entity_id
_entity_poly.type
_entity_poly.pdbx_seq_one_letter_code
_entity_poly.pdbx_strand_id
1 'polypeptide(L)'
;MTKCIMETVVDAHFGGTITTEKETELRRHLADCERCRRRYERRALLAKLDPAALSPEARIGRALGLVEPKVSAPQPAEAEPRRRVVAFLATGLAAAAAVALFIARPAGRDSEFTARGALTHDAAMRPHLEVFRARPGHEPVRTEDAMRASDELAFAYVGQPGKPHLAVFGVDEHGHVFWFHPAWTDPKANPESIPAPALAGSERQELREAVRHTLDGQRLELHGLFSERAMTVKEIEGALAGRTAPLGALRLSGATDYVVSLSVTP
;
A
#
# COMPACT_ATOMS: atom_id res chain seq x y z
N MET A 1 -28.96 -19.38 1.85
CA MET A 1 -27.60 -18.84 1.65
C MET A 1 -27.24 -17.94 2.82
N THR A 2 -26.44 -18.44 3.76
CA THR A 2 -26.11 -17.72 5.00
C THR A 2 -25.22 -16.52 4.70
N LYS A 3 -25.65 -15.31 5.06
CA LYS A 3 -24.89 -14.06 4.88
C LYS A 3 -23.71 -14.08 5.85
N CYS A 4 -22.49 -13.81 5.37
CA CYS A 4 -21.33 -13.69 6.24
C CYS A 4 -21.27 -12.27 6.83
N ILE A 5 -21.05 -12.15 8.14
CA ILE A 5 -21.04 -10.86 8.83
C ILE A 5 -19.90 -9.95 8.38
N MET A 6 -18.79 -10.53 7.88
CA MET A 6 -17.61 -9.80 7.42
C MET A 6 -17.80 -9.10 6.08
N GLU A 7 -18.91 -9.30 5.37
CA GLU A 7 -19.20 -8.58 4.12
C GLU A 7 -19.34 -7.07 4.33
N THR A 8 -19.91 -6.63 5.45
CA THR A 8 -20.04 -5.20 5.77
C THR A 8 -18.69 -4.59 6.14
N VAL A 9 -17.79 -5.40 6.70
CA VAL A 9 -16.43 -4.98 7.03
C VAL A 9 -15.61 -4.78 5.74
N VAL A 10 -15.80 -5.61 4.71
CA VAL A 10 -15.26 -5.34 3.37
C VAL A 10 -15.75 -4.00 2.83
N ASP A 11 -17.04 -3.70 2.94
CA ASP A 11 -17.57 -2.44 2.43
C ASP A 11 -17.02 -1.24 3.20
N ALA A 12 -16.84 -1.35 4.53
CA ALA A 12 -16.20 -0.34 5.36
C ALA A 12 -14.72 -0.12 5.00
N HIS A 13 -13.99 -1.18 4.65
CA HIS A 13 -12.61 -1.08 4.17
C HIS A 13 -12.52 -0.19 2.92
N PHE A 14 -13.33 -0.50 1.90
CA PHE A 14 -13.33 0.28 0.65
C PHE A 14 -13.97 1.66 0.80
N GLY A 15 -14.86 1.84 1.79
CA GLY A 15 -15.40 3.16 2.17
C GLY A 15 -14.45 3.99 3.04
N GLY A 16 -13.32 3.42 3.48
CA GLY A 16 -12.38 4.07 4.38
C GLY A 16 -12.95 4.37 5.77
N THR A 17 -13.92 3.59 6.23
CA THR A 17 -14.56 3.72 7.55
C THR A 17 -14.26 2.53 8.47
N ILE A 18 -13.34 1.66 8.05
CA ILE A 18 -12.90 0.51 8.86
C ILE A 18 -12.03 0.95 10.04
N THR A 19 -12.16 0.25 11.17
CA THR A 19 -11.24 0.41 12.31
C THR A 19 -10.09 -0.58 12.19
N THR A 20 -8.95 -0.30 12.83
CA THR A 20 -7.78 -1.18 12.82
C THR A 20 -8.08 -2.58 13.36
N GLU A 21 -8.93 -2.72 14.39
CA GLU A 21 -9.32 -4.05 14.90
C GLU A 21 -10.17 -4.82 13.88
N LYS A 22 -11.13 -4.13 13.24
CA LYS A 22 -12.00 -4.74 12.24
C LYS A 22 -11.26 -5.06 10.95
N GLU A 23 -10.26 -4.28 10.59
CA GLU A 23 -9.33 -4.59 9.52
C GLU A 23 -8.60 -5.90 9.83
N THR A 24 -7.99 -6.01 11.02
CA THR A 24 -7.28 -7.22 11.45
C THR A 24 -8.20 -8.46 11.42
N GLU A 25 -9.42 -8.33 11.91
CA GLU A 25 -10.44 -9.39 11.88
C GLU A 25 -10.84 -9.76 10.44
N LEU A 26 -11.05 -8.76 9.57
CA LEU A 26 -11.33 -8.96 8.15
C LEU A 26 -10.21 -9.72 7.47
N ARG A 27 -8.96 -9.34 7.70
CA ARG A 27 -7.80 -9.98 7.06
C ARG A 27 -7.71 -11.46 7.41
N ARG A 28 -7.79 -11.81 8.71
CA ARG A 28 -7.82 -13.21 9.16
C ARG A 28 -8.95 -13.99 8.50
N HIS A 29 -10.13 -13.37 8.39
CA HIS A 29 -11.30 -14.02 7.79
C HIS A 29 -11.18 -14.26 6.28
N LEU A 30 -10.44 -13.43 5.54
CA LEU A 30 -10.28 -13.55 4.09
C LEU A 30 -9.45 -14.77 3.66
N ALA A 31 -8.62 -15.33 4.55
CA ALA A 31 -7.87 -16.56 4.30
C ALA A 31 -8.82 -17.76 4.13
N ASP A 32 -9.79 -17.86 5.03
CA ASP A 32 -10.64 -19.05 5.17
C ASP A 32 -12.03 -18.90 4.52
N CYS A 33 -12.45 -17.67 4.16
CA CYS A 33 -13.77 -17.41 3.60
C CYS A 33 -13.75 -16.98 2.13
N GLU A 34 -13.95 -17.95 1.24
CA GLU A 34 -14.05 -17.75 -0.22
C GLU A 34 -15.11 -16.71 -0.64
N ARG A 35 -16.20 -16.56 0.12
CA ARG A 35 -17.26 -15.59 -0.18
C ARG A 35 -16.79 -14.15 0.07
N CYS A 36 -16.17 -13.91 1.22
CA CYS A 36 -15.62 -12.59 1.56
C CYS A 36 -14.42 -12.25 0.67
N ARG A 37 -13.59 -13.25 0.31
CA ARG A 37 -12.51 -13.11 -0.67
C ARG A 37 -13.01 -12.60 -2.02
N ARG A 38 -14.01 -13.27 -2.61
CA ARG A 38 -14.62 -12.82 -3.88
C ARG A 38 -15.29 -11.44 -3.80
N ARG A 39 -15.90 -11.10 -2.65
CA ARG A 39 -16.48 -9.76 -2.45
C ARG A 39 -15.38 -8.69 -2.41
N TYR A 40 -14.31 -8.94 -1.66
CA TYR A 40 -13.16 -8.04 -1.59
C TYR A 40 -12.55 -7.81 -2.97
N GLU A 41 -12.30 -8.88 -3.73
CA GLU A 41 -11.75 -8.79 -5.09
C GLU A 41 -12.65 -7.98 -6.02
N ARG A 42 -13.97 -8.21 -5.97
CA ARG A 42 -14.93 -7.42 -6.74
C ARG A 42 -14.87 -5.94 -6.36
N ARG A 43 -14.81 -5.60 -5.07
CA ARG A 43 -14.73 -4.21 -4.60
C ARG A 43 -13.41 -3.56 -4.99
N ALA A 44 -12.30 -4.31 -4.97
CA ALA A 44 -11.01 -3.85 -5.46
C ALA A 44 -11.06 -3.52 -6.95
N LEU A 45 -11.68 -4.39 -7.77
CA LEU A 45 -11.90 -4.15 -9.20
C LEU A 45 -12.78 -2.92 -9.44
N LEU A 46 -13.87 -2.76 -8.69
CA LEU A 46 -14.75 -1.59 -8.81
C LEU A 46 -14.04 -0.29 -8.42
N ALA A 47 -13.21 -0.30 -7.39
CA ALA A 47 -12.46 0.86 -6.95
C ALA A 47 -11.46 1.37 -8.00
N LYS A 48 -11.03 0.53 -8.94
CA LYS A 48 -10.16 0.94 -10.06
C LYS A 48 -10.91 1.70 -11.14
N LEU A 49 -12.23 1.49 -11.25
CA LEU A 49 -13.10 2.14 -12.22
C LEU A 49 -13.76 3.41 -11.68
N ASP A 50 -13.71 3.61 -10.36
CA ASP A 50 -14.33 4.74 -9.67
C ASP A 50 -13.28 5.81 -9.34
N PRO A 51 -13.30 6.97 -10.01
CA PRO A 51 -12.36 8.07 -9.73
C PRO A 51 -12.46 8.63 -8.31
N ALA A 52 -13.58 8.41 -7.62
CA ALA A 52 -13.80 8.84 -6.24
C ALA A 52 -13.39 7.79 -5.21
N ALA A 53 -13.01 6.58 -5.64
CA ALA A 53 -12.55 5.55 -4.72
C ALA A 53 -11.23 5.94 -4.07
N LEU A 54 -11.04 5.50 -2.83
CA LEU A 54 -9.76 5.67 -2.15
C LEU A 54 -8.66 4.91 -2.90
N SER A 55 -7.54 5.60 -3.12
CA SER A 55 -6.34 5.00 -3.68
C SER A 55 -5.84 3.87 -2.78
N PRO A 56 -5.04 2.94 -3.31
CA PRO A 56 -4.43 1.90 -2.50
C PRO A 56 -3.70 2.38 -1.25
N GLU A 57 -2.94 3.46 -1.40
CA GLU A 57 -2.14 4.06 -0.33
C GLU A 57 -3.06 4.63 0.75
N ALA A 58 -4.14 5.32 0.35
CA ALA A 58 -5.12 5.88 1.26
C ALA A 58 -5.92 4.78 1.99
N ARG A 59 -6.20 3.65 1.33
CA ARG A 59 -6.85 2.49 1.96
C ARG A 59 -5.95 1.84 3.00
N ILE A 60 -4.69 1.58 2.65
CA ILE A 60 -3.68 1.08 3.57
C ILE A 60 -3.55 2.03 4.77
N GLY A 61 -3.41 3.34 4.53
CA GLY A 61 -3.24 4.30 5.63
C GLY A 61 -4.40 4.34 6.62
N ARG A 62 -5.63 4.14 6.14
CA ARG A 62 -6.81 4.05 7.02
C ARG A 62 -6.92 2.70 7.71
N ALA A 63 -6.62 1.60 7.01
CA ALA A 63 -6.57 0.25 7.58
C ALA A 63 -5.60 0.16 8.77
N LEU A 64 -4.51 0.92 8.71
CA LEU A 64 -3.50 1.01 9.77
C LEU A 64 -3.82 2.06 10.85
N GLY A 65 -4.95 2.75 10.76
CA GLY A 65 -5.36 3.77 11.73
C GLY A 65 -4.49 5.03 11.71
N LEU A 66 -3.79 5.32 10.62
CA LEU A 66 -2.84 6.44 10.52
C LEU A 66 -3.47 7.69 9.91
N VAL A 67 -4.51 7.48 9.09
CA VAL A 67 -5.31 8.55 8.50
C VAL A 67 -6.67 8.49 9.19
N GLU A 68 -6.99 9.50 10.00
CA GLU A 68 -8.32 9.59 10.59
C GLU A 68 -9.37 9.57 9.47
N PRO A 69 -10.48 8.84 9.65
CA PRO A 69 -11.61 8.98 8.75
C PRO A 69 -12.00 10.45 8.80
N LYS A 70 -11.71 11.18 7.72
CA LYS A 70 -12.28 12.51 7.52
C LYS A 70 -13.79 12.26 7.52
N VAL A 71 -14.42 12.47 8.66
CA VAL A 71 -15.87 12.49 8.78
C VAL A 71 -16.25 13.65 7.87
N SER A 72 -16.56 13.33 6.62
CA SER A 72 -17.32 14.23 5.79
C SER A 72 -18.57 14.47 6.61
N ALA A 73 -18.61 15.61 7.31
CA ALA A 73 -19.84 16.10 7.88
C ALA A 73 -20.89 15.94 6.79
N PRO A 74 -22.09 15.38 7.09
CA PRO A 74 -23.11 15.21 6.08
C PRO A 74 -23.25 16.56 5.39
N GLN A 75 -22.86 16.65 4.12
CA GLN A 75 -23.17 17.82 3.33
C GLN A 75 -24.70 17.92 3.44
N PRO A 76 -25.24 19.02 4.01
CA PRO A 76 -26.67 19.17 4.01
C PRO A 76 -27.08 19.08 2.55
N ALA A 77 -27.87 18.06 2.23
CA ALA A 77 -28.48 17.91 0.93
C ALA A 77 -29.09 19.27 0.60
N GLU A 78 -28.52 19.95 -0.40
CA GLU A 78 -29.05 21.21 -0.87
C GLU A 78 -30.43 20.93 -1.42
N ALA A 79 -31.43 21.12 -0.56
CA ALA A 79 -32.80 21.24 -0.94
C ALA A 79 -32.88 22.47 -1.85
N GLU A 80 -33.19 22.26 -3.12
CA GLU A 80 -33.60 23.34 -4.01
C GLU A 80 -34.69 24.18 -3.33
N PRO A 81 -34.67 25.50 -3.57
CA PRO A 81 -35.94 26.11 -3.92
C PRO A 81 -35.80 26.99 -5.17
N ARG A 82 -36.58 26.61 -6.18
CA ARG A 82 -37.04 27.48 -7.26
C ARG A 82 -37.55 28.83 -6.72
N ARG A 83 -37.29 29.87 -7.52
CA ARG A 83 -37.78 31.27 -7.47
C ARG A 83 -37.12 32.19 -6.45
N ARG A 84 -36.20 33.03 -6.96
CA ARG A 84 -36.39 34.49 -7.02
C ARG A 84 -35.49 35.07 -8.12
N VAL A 85 -36.14 35.39 -9.25
CA VAL A 85 -35.63 36.30 -10.26
C VAL A 85 -35.88 37.73 -9.74
N VAL A 86 -34.93 38.61 -10.05
CA VAL A 86 -34.91 40.09 -9.94
C VAL A 86 -34.20 40.69 -8.72
N ALA A 87 -33.26 41.58 -9.07
CA ALA A 87 -32.47 42.55 -8.27
C ALA A 87 -31.15 41.97 -7.71
N PHE A 88 -29.95 42.31 -8.20
CA PHE A 88 -29.48 43.63 -8.62
C PHE A 88 -28.44 43.56 -9.75
N LEU A 89 -28.75 44.26 -10.84
CA LEU A 89 -27.78 44.97 -11.68
C LEU A 89 -27.20 46.13 -10.85
N ALA A 90 -25.88 46.13 -10.62
CA ALA A 90 -25.00 47.31 -10.55
C ALA A 90 -23.78 47.02 -9.66
N THR A 91 -22.65 46.67 -10.28
CA THR A 91 -21.29 47.19 -9.98
C THR A 91 -20.27 46.45 -10.84
N GLY A 92 -20.36 46.65 -12.14
CA GLY A 92 -19.22 46.44 -13.03
C GLY A 92 -18.35 47.69 -13.02
N LEU A 93 -17.19 47.63 -12.34
CA LEU A 93 -15.94 48.34 -12.65
C LEU A 93 -14.88 48.04 -11.57
N ALA A 94 -14.34 46.82 -11.52
CA ALA A 94 -13.16 46.52 -10.69
C ALA A 94 -12.33 45.32 -11.20
N ALA A 95 -12.45 44.96 -12.48
CA ALA A 95 -11.82 43.76 -13.05
C ALA A 95 -10.65 44.08 -14.02
N ALA A 96 -10.03 45.26 -13.92
CA ALA A 96 -8.99 45.68 -14.86
C ALA A 96 -7.68 46.20 -14.23
N ALA A 97 -7.48 46.03 -12.91
CA ALA A 97 -6.26 46.54 -12.22
C ALA A 97 -5.38 45.46 -11.56
N ALA A 98 -5.78 44.18 -11.56
CA ALA A 98 -5.00 43.12 -10.90
C ALA A 98 -4.09 42.31 -11.86
N VAL A 99 -4.20 42.51 -13.18
CA VAL A 99 -3.45 41.72 -14.18
C VAL A 99 -2.14 42.41 -14.61
N ALA A 100 -1.93 43.69 -14.27
CA ALA A 100 -0.80 44.47 -14.76
C ALA A 100 0.44 44.51 -13.84
N LEU A 101 0.44 43.82 -12.68
CA LEU A 101 1.49 43.95 -11.65
C LEU A 101 2.38 42.72 -11.48
N PHE A 102 2.37 41.76 -12.42
CA PHE A 102 3.17 40.54 -12.34
C PHE A 102 4.28 40.41 -13.40
N ILE A 103 4.64 41.50 -14.11
CA ILE A 103 5.63 41.46 -15.22
C ILE A 103 6.99 42.07 -14.87
N ALA A 104 7.22 42.55 -13.64
CA ALA A 104 8.53 43.14 -13.30
C ALA A 104 9.01 42.82 -11.88
N ARG A 105 9.78 41.74 -11.72
CA ARG A 105 11.03 41.75 -10.92
C ARG A 105 11.93 40.53 -11.19
N PRO A 106 13.27 40.70 -11.02
CA PRO A 106 14.30 39.93 -11.71
C PRO A 106 14.76 38.67 -10.97
N ALA A 107 15.43 37.81 -11.75
CA ALA A 107 16.11 36.59 -11.35
C ALA A 107 17.15 36.78 -10.24
N GLY A 108 17.19 35.85 -9.29
CA GLY A 108 18.22 35.78 -8.27
C GLY A 108 18.06 34.63 -7.27
N ARG A 109 18.71 33.51 -7.62
CA ARG A 109 19.29 32.44 -6.78
C ARG A 109 18.43 31.33 -6.12
N ASP A 110 18.78 30.14 -6.58
CA ASP A 110 19.12 28.94 -5.81
C ASP A 110 18.02 28.24 -5.02
N SER A 111 17.16 27.54 -5.76
CA SER A 111 16.78 26.18 -5.38
C SER A 111 16.86 25.29 -6.62
N GLU A 112 18.04 24.70 -6.80
CA GLU A 112 18.24 23.53 -7.63
C GLU A 112 17.41 22.39 -7.01
N PHE A 113 16.11 22.39 -7.31
CA PHE A 113 15.24 21.24 -7.10
C PHE A 113 15.57 20.23 -8.20
N THR A 114 16.71 19.55 -8.03
CA THR A 114 16.99 18.33 -8.79
C THR A 114 16.04 17.27 -8.27
N ALA A 115 14.91 17.11 -8.98
CA ALA A 115 14.07 15.93 -8.88
C ALA A 115 14.94 14.71 -9.26
N ARG A 116 15.41 13.99 -8.25
CA ARG A 116 16.04 12.68 -8.46
C ARG A 116 14.94 11.70 -8.85
N GLY A 117 14.97 11.29 -10.11
CA GLY A 117 14.18 10.16 -10.62
C GLY A 117 12.75 10.51 -10.98
N ALA A 118 12.55 11.24 -12.08
CA ALA A 118 11.37 10.98 -12.89
C ALA A 118 11.49 9.53 -13.39
N LEU A 119 10.87 8.59 -12.66
CA LEU A 119 10.59 7.27 -13.20
C LEU A 119 9.78 7.52 -14.46
N THR A 120 10.41 7.30 -15.62
CA THR A 120 9.71 7.11 -16.88
C THR A 120 8.53 6.17 -16.60
N HIS A 121 7.34 6.46 -17.12
CA HIS A 121 6.13 5.65 -16.88
C HIS A 121 6.37 4.12 -17.06
N ASP A 122 7.39 3.73 -17.85
CA ASP A 122 7.91 2.36 -17.99
C ASP A 122 8.40 1.66 -16.71
N ALA A 123 8.94 2.38 -15.73
CA ALA A 123 9.47 1.77 -14.50
C ALA A 123 8.36 1.40 -13.51
N ALA A 124 7.25 2.14 -13.52
CA ALA A 124 6.05 1.81 -12.76
C ALA A 124 5.34 0.54 -13.30
N MET A 125 5.64 0.12 -14.53
CA MET A 125 5.00 -1.01 -15.20
C MET A 125 5.76 -2.34 -15.10
N ARG A 126 6.94 -2.39 -14.47
CA ARG A 126 7.67 -3.66 -14.27
C ARG A 126 7.17 -4.37 -13.01
N PRO A 127 7.16 -5.71 -12.96
CA PRO A 127 6.85 -6.41 -11.72
C PRO A 127 7.83 -5.97 -10.64
N HIS A 128 7.32 -5.63 -9.45
CA HIS A 128 8.11 -5.20 -8.30
C HIS A 128 7.27 -5.22 -7.02
N LEU A 129 7.97 -5.13 -5.88
CA LEU A 129 7.40 -4.92 -4.56
C LEU A 129 7.50 -3.43 -4.20
N GLU A 130 6.42 -2.85 -3.68
CA GLU A 130 6.38 -1.52 -3.09
C GLU A 130 6.20 -1.64 -1.59
N VAL A 131 7.03 -0.91 -0.84
CA VAL A 131 7.05 -0.93 0.62
C VAL A 131 6.60 0.42 1.14
N PHE A 132 5.64 0.42 2.05
CA PHE A 132 5.12 1.61 2.70
C PHE A 132 5.40 1.53 4.19
N ARG A 133 5.96 2.60 4.75
CA ARG A 133 6.11 2.75 6.20
C ARG A 133 4.97 3.57 6.75
N ALA A 134 4.51 3.15 7.91
CA ALA A 134 3.32 3.65 8.57
C ALA A 134 3.64 4.10 10.00
N ARG A 135 3.15 5.30 10.37
CA ARG A 135 3.25 5.86 11.73
C ARG A 135 1.90 6.42 12.17
N PRO A 136 1.47 6.18 13.42
CA PRO A 136 0.19 6.68 13.90
C PRO A 136 0.05 8.19 13.68
N GLY A 137 -1.09 8.61 13.10
CA GLY A 137 -1.38 10.02 12.79
C GLY A 137 -0.64 10.62 11.59
N HIS A 138 0.11 9.82 10.82
CA HIS A 138 0.80 10.26 9.62
C HIS A 138 0.35 9.46 8.39
N GLU A 139 0.29 10.13 7.23
CA GLU A 139 0.04 9.42 5.96
C GLU A 139 1.14 8.37 5.70
N PRO A 140 0.79 7.15 5.25
CA PRO A 140 1.79 6.17 4.83
C PRO A 140 2.69 6.76 3.76
N VAL A 141 3.99 6.52 3.90
CA VAL A 141 4.98 7.00 2.94
C VAL A 141 5.65 5.79 2.32
N ARG A 142 5.70 5.74 0.98
CA ARG A 142 6.53 4.75 0.28
C ARG A 142 7.98 4.93 0.72
N THR A 143 8.64 3.84 1.11
CA THR A 143 10.03 3.88 1.58
C THR A 143 10.90 2.94 0.75
N GLU A 144 12.13 3.37 0.51
CA GLU A 144 13.10 2.63 -0.29
C GLU A 144 14.44 2.45 0.44
N ASP A 145 14.69 3.24 1.50
CA ASP A 145 16.01 3.38 2.11
C ASP A 145 16.02 3.39 3.66
N ALA A 146 14.97 3.88 4.32
CA ALA A 146 14.96 4.03 5.78
C ALA A 146 13.60 3.83 6.46
N MET A 147 13.64 3.33 7.70
CA MET A 147 12.49 3.22 8.61
C MET A 147 12.91 3.35 10.07
N ARG A 148 11.94 3.55 10.97
CA ARG A 148 12.14 3.32 12.41
C ARG A 148 11.75 1.89 12.77
N ALA A 149 12.36 1.32 13.80
CA ALA A 149 11.99 0.02 14.35
C ALA A 149 10.53 -0.02 14.83
N SER A 150 9.96 1.14 15.19
CA SER A 150 8.56 1.28 15.55
C SER A 150 7.60 1.39 14.37
N ASP A 151 8.10 1.63 13.15
CA ASP A 151 7.24 1.82 11.98
C ASP A 151 6.55 0.49 11.61
N GLU A 152 5.29 0.58 11.20
CA GLU A 152 4.60 -0.56 10.60
C GLU A 152 4.92 -0.61 9.10
N LEU A 153 5.01 -1.81 8.54
CA LEU A 153 5.24 -2.01 7.11
C LEU A 153 4.00 -2.57 6.45
N ALA A 154 3.63 -1.96 5.32
CA ALA A 154 2.61 -2.46 4.40
C ALA A 154 3.20 -2.59 3.01
N PHE A 155 2.58 -3.44 2.20
CA PHE A 155 3.13 -3.82 0.91
C PHE A 155 2.08 -3.71 -0.19
N ALA A 156 2.53 -3.29 -1.36
CA ALA A 156 1.79 -3.48 -2.60
C ALA A 156 2.73 -4.10 -3.63
N TYR A 157 2.18 -4.70 -4.68
CA TYR A 157 2.99 -5.32 -5.71
C TYR A 157 2.38 -5.16 -7.10
N VAL A 158 3.25 -5.21 -8.10
CA VAL A 158 2.86 -5.45 -9.50
C VAL A 158 3.24 -6.89 -9.83
N GLY A 159 2.25 -7.70 -10.19
CA GLY A 159 2.46 -9.15 -10.37
C GLY A 159 3.36 -9.49 -11.55
N GLN A 160 4.04 -10.64 -11.46
CA GLN A 160 4.98 -11.10 -12.49
C GLN A 160 4.35 -12.20 -13.37
N PRO A 161 4.25 -12.01 -14.70
CA PRO A 161 3.74 -13.05 -15.59
C PRO A 161 4.52 -14.36 -15.46
N GLY A 162 3.79 -15.48 -15.41
CA GLY A 162 4.36 -16.81 -15.19
C GLY A 162 4.72 -17.14 -13.74
N LYS A 163 4.62 -16.18 -12.80
CA LYS A 163 4.96 -16.37 -11.39
C LYS A 163 3.80 -15.95 -10.48
N PRO A 164 2.76 -16.80 -10.37
CA PRO A 164 1.50 -16.43 -9.72
C PRO A 164 1.53 -16.55 -8.20
N HIS A 165 2.70 -16.70 -7.59
CA HIS A 165 2.88 -16.83 -6.14
C HIS A 165 3.86 -15.79 -5.63
N LEU A 166 3.65 -15.30 -4.41
CA LEU A 166 4.50 -14.31 -3.76
C LEU A 166 4.76 -14.67 -2.30
N ALA A 167 6.01 -14.56 -1.88
CA ALA A 167 6.43 -14.53 -0.49
C ALA A 167 7.07 -13.17 -0.18
N VAL A 168 6.75 -12.61 0.99
CA VAL A 168 7.34 -11.35 1.48
C VAL A 168 7.93 -11.58 2.86
N PHE A 169 9.23 -11.39 2.99
CA PHE A 169 9.94 -11.55 4.26
C PHE A 169 11.10 -10.56 4.36
N GLY A 170 11.51 -10.24 5.58
CA GLY A 170 12.69 -9.46 5.89
C GLY A 170 13.77 -10.31 6.51
N VAL A 171 15.03 -9.99 6.25
CA VAL A 171 16.19 -10.57 6.94
C VAL A 171 17.03 -9.44 7.51
N ASP A 172 17.36 -9.49 8.80
CA ASP A 172 18.26 -8.51 9.42
C ASP A 172 19.74 -8.92 9.33
N GLU A 173 20.63 -8.06 9.81
CA GLU A 173 22.06 -8.34 9.85
C GLU A 173 22.45 -9.49 10.81
N HIS A 174 21.57 -9.86 11.73
CA HIS A 174 21.75 -10.97 12.67
C HIS A 174 21.26 -12.31 12.10
N GLY A 175 20.57 -12.29 10.94
CA GLY A 175 19.99 -13.46 10.29
C GLY A 175 18.61 -13.84 10.80
N HIS A 176 17.94 -12.97 11.55
CA HIS A 176 16.55 -13.15 11.91
C HIS A 176 15.66 -12.96 10.69
N VAL A 177 14.73 -13.89 10.49
CA VAL A 177 13.76 -13.85 9.38
C VAL A 177 12.42 -13.37 9.91
N PHE A 178 11.92 -12.29 9.31
CA PHE A 178 10.65 -11.65 9.64
C PHE A 178 9.64 -11.89 8.52
N TRP A 179 8.65 -12.74 8.75
CA TRP A 179 7.63 -13.07 7.74
C TRP A 179 6.53 -12.02 7.68
N PHE A 180 6.33 -11.40 6.52
CA PHE A 180 5.19 -10.50 6.27
C PHE A 180 4.08 -11.21 5.51
N HIS A 181 4.42 -11.99 4.47
CA HIS A 181 3.49 -12.82 3.72
C HIS A 181 4.10 -14.18 3.35
N PRO A 182 3.43 -15.31 3.65
CA PRO A 182 2.17 -15.40 4.42
C PRO A 182 2.34 -14.86 5.85
N ALA A 183 1.36 -14.15 6.41
CA ALA A 183 1.42 -13.80 7.83
C ALA A 183 1.09 -15.05 8.66
N TRP A 184 2.09 -15.56 9.36
CA TRP A 184 1.96 -16.74 10.20
C TRP A 184 2.74 -16.54 11.49
N THR A 185 2.22 -17.07 12.59
CA THR A 185 2.74 -16.82 13.93
C THR A 185 3.05 -18.10 14.70
N ASP A 186 2.73 -19.28 14.15
CA ASP A 186 3.03 -20.58 14.76
C ASP A 186 4.26 -21.20 14.10
N PRO A 187 5.45 -21.19 14.74
CA PRO A 187 6.70 -21.73 14.16
C PRO A 187 6.64 -23.21 13.75
N LYS A 188 5.64 -23.96 14.21
CA LYS A 188 5.45 -25.38 13.83
C LYS A 188 4.73 -25.54 12.50
N ALA A 189 3.99 -24.53 12.06
CA ALA A 189 3.34 -24.53 10.76
C ALA A 189 4.37 -24.44 9.62
N ASN A 190 3.91 -24.68 8.40
CA ASN A 190 4.71 -24.52 7.19
C ASN A 190 3.83 -23.99 6.06
N PRO A 191 3.35 -22.73 6.17
CA PRO A 191 2.44 -22.18 5.17
C PRO A 191 3.16 -21.96 3.84
N GLU A 192 2.37 -21.88 2.78
CA GLU A 192 2.84 -21.61 1.43
C GLU A 192 2.75 -20.12 1.09
N SER A 193 3.58 -19.68 0.16
CA SER A 193 3.51 -18.36 -0.49
C SER A 193 2.09 -18.07 -1.00
N ILE A 194 1.65 -16.82 -0.87
CA ILE A 194 0.30 -16.41 -1.23
C ILE A 194 0.11 -16.35 -2.76
N PRO A 195 -1.11 -16.53 -3.27
CA PRO A 195 -1.42 -16.25 -4.67
C PRO A 195 -1.23 -14.76 -4.99
N ALA A 196 -0.51 -14.47 -6.07
CA ALA A 196 -0.18 -13.13 -6.55
C ALA A 196 -0.20 -13.08 -8.09
N PRO A 197 -1.39 -13.21 -8.74
CA PRO A 197 -1.48 -13.24 -10.18
C PRO A 197 -1.04 -11.91 -10.81
N ALA A 198 -0.37 -12.00 -11.96
CA ALA A 198 -0.14 -10.85 -12.82
C ALA A 198 -1.45 -10.40 -13.45
N LEU A 199 -1.85 -9.16 -13.19
CA LEU A 199 -3.01 -8.54 -13.82
C LEU A 199 -2.57 -7.85 -15.12
N ALA A 200 -3.51 -7.75 -16.07
CA ALA A 200 -3.28 -7.02 -17.31
C ALA A 200 -2.96 -5.55 -17.01
N GLY A 201 -1.98 -4.99 -17.72
CA GLY A 201 -1.64 -3.56 -17.61
C GLY A 201 -0.80 -3.16 -16.39
N SER A 202 -0.02 -4.09 -15.83
CA SER A 202 0.92 -3.81 -14.72
C SER A 202 0.26 -3.19 -13.49
N GLU A 203 -0.93 -3.66 -13.20
CA GLU A 203 -1.77 -3.08 -12.17
C GLU A 203 -1.26 -3.41 -10.75
N ARG A 204 -1.15 -2.36 -9.93
CA ARG A 204 -0.76 -2.46 -8.52
C ARG A 204 -1.85 -3.15 -7.69
N GLN A 205 -1.44 -4.09 -6.85
CA GLN A 205 -2.28 -4.86 -5.93
C GLN A 205 -1.77 -4.70 -4.50
N GLU A 206 -2.66 -4.35 -3.57
CA GLU A 206 -2.32 -4.25 -2.15
C GLU A 206 -2.21 -5.63 -1.52
N LEU A 207 -1.13 -5.85 -0.76
CA LEU A 207 -1.06 -6.95 0.18
C LEU A 207 -1.73 -6.52 1.48
N ARG A 208 -2.56 -7.43 1.94
CA ARG A 208 -3.67 -7.14 2.82
C ARG A 208 -3.25 -6.95 4.28
N GLU A 209 -2.03 -7.35 4.64
CA GLU A 209 -1.59 -7.41 6.04
C GLU A 209 -0.47 -6.37 6.21
N ALA A 210 -0.63 -5.43 7.14
CA ALA A 210 0.55 -4.83 7.75
C ALA A 210 0.94 -5.70 8.93
N VAL A 211 2.17 -6.17 8.90
CA VAL A 211 2.73 -7.00 9.96
C VAL A 211 3.76 -6.17 10.68
N ARG A 212 3.52 -5.94 11.97
CA ARG A 212 4.49 -5.30 12.83
C ARG A 212 5.40 -6.37 13.41
N HIS A 213 6.69 -6.24 13.13
CA HIS A 213 7.74 -7.04 13.77
C HIS A 213 8.50 -6.17 14.75
N THR A 214 8.93 -6.76 15.87
CA THR A 214 9.96 -6.12 16.70
C THR A 214 11.29 -6.43 16.05
N LEU A 215 11.83 -5.46 15.30
CA LEU A 215 13.10 -5.62 14.61
C LEU A 215 14.25 -5.51 15.62
N ASP A 216 15.23 -6.40 15.51
CA ASP A 216 16.39 -6.49 16.42
C ASP A 216 17.67 -5.91 15.80
N GLY A 217 17.57 -5.35 14.59
CA GLY A 217 18.70 -4.87 13.80
C GLY A 217 18.60 -3.41 13.35
N GLN A 218 19.72 -2.88 12.86
CA GLN A 218 19.86 -1.59 12.18
C GLN A 218 19.72 -1.70 10.66
N ARG A 219 19.59 -2.91 10.13
CA ARG A 219 19.33 -3.16 8.72
C ARG A 219 18.24 -4.21 8.55
N LEU A 220 17.38 -3.99 7.57
CA LEU A 220 16.38 -4.96 7.14
C LEU A 220 16.42 -5.08 5.62
N GLU A 221 16.71 -6.28 5.12
CA GLU A 221 16.60 -6.60 3.70
C GLU A 221 15.26 -7.29 3.45
N LEU A 222 14.35 -6.58 2.77
CA LEU A 222 13.04 -7.09 2.39
C LEU A 222 13.11 -7.79 1.04
N HIS A 223 12.56 -8.99 0.97
CA HIS A 223 12.49 -9.83 -0.21
C HIS A 223 11.04 -10.00 -0.65
N GLY A 224 10.75 -9.65 -1.90
CA GLY A 224 9.52 -9.99 -2.60
C GLY A 224 9.80 -11.10 -3.61
N LEU A 225 9.60 -12.35 -3.19
CA LEU A 225 9.94 -13.52 -3.98
C LEU A 225 8.72 -14.00 -4.79
N PHE A 226 8.72 -13.73 -6.09
CA PHE A 226 7.71 -14.25 -7.02
C PHE A 226 8.12 -15.62 -7.56
N SER A 227 7.22 -16.60 -7.53
CA SER A 227 7.53 -17.98 -7.96
C SER A 227 6.46 -18.61 -8.87
N GLU A 228 6.90 -19.53 -9.73
CA GLU A 228 6.06 -20.33 -10.64
C GLU A 228 5.12 -21.29 -9.90
N ARG A 229 5.55 -21.78 -8.72
CA ARG A 229 4.77 -22.63 -7.83
C ARG A 229 4.73 -22.06 -6.43
N ALA A 230 3.77 -22.53 -5.64
CA ALA A 230 3.74 -22.26 -4.22
C ALA A 230 5.04 -22.78 -3.56
N MET A 231 5.72 -21.90 -2.82
CA MET A 231 6.92 -22.23 -2.04
C MET A 231 6.56 -22.22 -0.56
N THR A 232 7.05 -23.19 0.19
CA THR A 232 6.80 -23.25 1.63
C THR A 232 7.77 -22.37 2.38
N VAL A 233 7.37 -21.86 3.54
CA VAL A 233 8.25 -21.08 4.43
C VAL A 233 9.55 -21.85 4.74
N LYS A 234 9.47 -23.14 5.09
CA LYS A 234 10.65 -23.96 5.40
C LYS A 234 11.59 -24.16 4.20
N GLU A 235 11.05 -24.17 2.99
CA GLU A 235 11.87 -24.26 1.78
C GLU A 235 12.72 -22.99 1.61
N ILE A 236 12.11 -21.82 1.83
CA ILE A 236 12.77 -20.52 1.75
C ILE A 236 13.78 -20.37 2.90
N GLU A 237 13.39 -20.69 4.14
CA GLU A 237 14.28 -20.67 5.29
C GLU A 237 15.47 -21.63 5.13
N GLY A 238 15.24 -22.81 4.54
CA GLY A 238 16.31 -23.75 4.21
C GLY A 238 17.34 -23.15 3.24
N ALA A 239 16.92 -22.31 2.30
CA ALA A 239 17.82 -21.59 1.39
C ALA A 239 18.50 -20.36 2.02
N LEU A 240 17.98 -19.88 3.15
CA LEU A 240 18.55 -18.80 3.96
C LEU A 240 19.47 -19.31 5.07
N ALA A 241 19.42 -20.61 5.39
CA ALA A 241 20.13 -21.19 6.53
C ALA A 241 21.62 -20.81 6.56
N GLY A 242 22.04 -20.18 7.67
CA GLY A 242 23.42 -19.74 7.89
C GLY A 242 23.82 -18.46 7.14
N ARG A 243 22.88 -17.74 6.53
CA ARG A 243 23.13 -16.48 5.81
C ARG A 243 22.54 -15.29 6.58
N THR A 244 23.17 -14.13 6.47
CA THR A 244 22.73 -12.88 7.11
C THR A 244 22.70 -11.74 6.08
N ALA A 245 21.92 -10.68 6.34
CA ALA A 245 21.89 -9.54 5.44
C ALA A 245 23.25 -8.78 5.42
N PRO A 246 23.67 -8.22 4.27
CA PRO A 246 22.96 -8.22 2.99
C PRO A 246 23.08 -9.54 2.22
N LEU A 247 21.95 -10.05 1.75
CA LEU A 247 21.87 -11.32 1.02
C LEU A 247 21.92 -11.12 -0.49
N GLY A 248 21.41 -9.98 -0.96
CA GLY A 248 21.10 -9.75 -2.36
C GLY A 248 20.00 -10.67 -2.87
N ALA A 249 19.70 -10.57 -4.17
CA ALA A 249 18.64 -11.37 -4.78
C ALA A 249 18.90 -12.88 -4.67
N LEU A 250 17.95 -13.59 -4.08
CA LEU A 250 17.97 -15.04 -3.92
C LEU A 250 17.83 -15.74 -5.28
N ARG A 251 18.62 -16.79 -5.47
CA ARG A 251 18.61 -17.63 -6.67
C ARG A 251 17.89 -18.94 -6.35
N LEU A 252 16.56 -18.89 -6.41
CA LEU A 252 15.69 -20.05 -6.25
C LEU A 252 15.10 -20.45 -7.61
N SER A 253 15.04 -21.75 -7.88
CA SER A 253 14.56 -22.27 -9.16
C SER A 253 13.10 -21.86 -9.40
N GLY A 254 12.81 -21.33 -10.59
CA GLY A 254 11.47 -20.84 -10.94
C GLY A 254 11.06 -19.55 -10.21
N ALA A 255 11.95 -18.91 -9.46
CA ALA A 255 11.65 -17.72 -8.68
C ALA A 255 12.43 -16.47 -9.17
N THR A 256 11.85 -15.31 -8.93
CA THR A 256 12.49 -14.01 -9.13
C THR A 256 12.35 -13.25 -7.82
N ASP A 257 13.47 -12.75 -7.33
CA ASP A 257 13.53 -12.04 -6.06
C ASP A 257 13.74 -10.55 -6.27
N TYR A 258 12.93 -9.75 -5.57
CA TYR A 258 13.01 -8.30 -5.54
C TYR A 258 13.44 -7.86 -4.14
N VAL A 259 14.56 -7.15 -4.09
CA VAL A 259 15.18 -6.79 -2.82
C VAL A 259 15.05 -5.29 -2.56
N VAL A 260 14.57 -4.94 -1.37
CA VAL A 260 14.55 -3.56 -0.85
C VAL A 260 15.35 -3.54 0.45
N SER A 261 16.44 -2.77 0.48
CA SER A 261 17.29 -2.65 1.66
C SER A 261 16.93 -1.40 2.45
N LEU A 262 16.51 -1.58 3.71
CA LEU A 262 16.15 -0.51 4.61
C LEU A 262 17.19 -0.37 5.73
N SER A 263 17.53 0.87 6.05
CA SER A 263 18.22 1.23 7.29
C SER A 263 17.17 1.39 8.39
N VAL A 264 17.36 0.68 9.50
CA VAL A 264 16.44 0.69 10.65
C VAL A 264 17.04 1.56 11.74
N THR A 265 16.32 2.60 12.12
CA THR A 265 16.66 3.47 13.25
C THR A 265 15.84 3.10 14.48
N PRO A 266 16.37 3.23 15.70
CA PRO A 266 15.60 3.01 16.92
C PRO A 266 14.35 3.89 17.02
#